data_AF-A0A6G8F1P6-F1
#
_entry.id   AF-A0A6G8F1P6-F1
#
_cell.length_a   1.000
_cell.length_b   1.000
_cell.length_c   1.000
_cell.angle_alpha   90.00
_cell.angle_beta   90.00
_cell.angle_gamma   90.00
#
_symmetry.space_group_name_H-M   'P 1'
#
loop_
_entity.id
_entity.type
_entity.pdbx_description
1 polymer ?
#
loop_
_entity_poly.entity_id
_entity_poly.type
_entity_poly.pdbx_seq_one_letter_code
_entity_poly.pdbx_strand_id
1 'polypeptide(L)'
;MTHLTTYKRLTFIILMLIITVLSACQESLEEKAARDAAEYTRKYCPTPVINYTRTDSVSFNKATHVYTYYCTFSDVMDNSEIIDKNRTEITRMLGTAIKESTNMKPYVQAGFHFRYICRSAKNPDVILLQVQF
;
A
#
# COMPACT_ATOMS: atom_id res chain seq x y z
N MET A 1 -17.03 -23.36 52.90
CA MET A 1 -16.98 -23.72 51.46
C MET A 1 -17.46 -22.60 50.51
N THR A 2 -17.73 -21.38 51.01
CA THR A 2 -18.25 -20.21 50.27
C THR A 2 -17.18 -19.21 49.82
N HIS A 3 -16.03 -19.15 50.50
CA HIS A 3 -14.91 -18.27 50.13
C HIS A 3 -14.18 -18.71 48.85
N LEU A 4 -14.10 -20.03 48.60
CA LEU A 4 -13.41 -20.60 47.44
C LEU A 4 -14.18 -20.35 46.12
N THR A 5 -15.51 -20.36 46.17
CA THR A 5 -16.39 -20.07 45.02
C THR A 5 -16.39 -18.58 44.66
N THR A 6 -16.27 -17.71 45.64
CA THR A 6 -16.17 -16.25 45.45
C THR A 6 -14.84 -15.86 44.78
N TYR A 7 -13.72 -16.44 45.23
CA TYR A 7 -12.41 -16.25 44.60
C TYR A 7 -12.39 -16.74 43.15
N LYS A 8 -12.96 -17.92 42.86
CA LYS A 8 -13.08 -18.45 41.49
C LYS A 8 -13.89 -17.54 40.58
N ARG A 9 -14.99 -16.97 41.06
CA ARG A 9 -15.82 -15.99 40.31
C ARG A 9 -15.07 -14.68 40.06
N LEU A 10 -14.35 -14.17 41.05
CA LEU A 10 -13.55 -12.95 40.92
C LEU A 10 -12.38 -13.13 39.93
N THR A 11 -11.69 -14.27 39.96
CA THR A 11 -10.63 -14.61 39.00
C THR A 11 -11.18 -14.72 37.57
N PHE A 12 -12.37 -15.30 37.38
CA PHE A 12 -13.02 -15.38 36.06
C PHE A 12 -13.39 -13.99 35.50
N ILE A 13 -13.86 -13.07 36.35
CA ILE A 13 -14.19 -11.70 35.95
C ILE A 13 -12.93 -10.92 35.55
N ILE A 14 -11.83 -11.06 36.32
CA ILE A 14 -10.54 -10.42 36.00
C ILE A 14 -9.98 -10.97 34.68
N LEU A 15 -10.08 -12.28 34.43
CA LEU A 15 -9.61 -12.90 33.19
C LEU A 15 -10.40 -12.42 31.98
N MET A 16 -11.73 -12.30 32.08
CA MET A 16 -12.58 -11.73 31.03
C MET A 16 -12.25 -10.25 30.76
N LEU A 17 -11.96 -9.47 31.80
CA LEU A 17 -11.59 -8.06 31.67
C LEU A 17 -10.22 -7.87 30.99
N ILE A 18 -9.28 -8.79 31.21
CA ILE A 18 -7.97 -8.75 30.54
C ILE A 18 -8.11 -9.05 29.04
N ILE A 19 -8.99 -9.99 28.67
CA ILE A 19 -9.24 -10.37 27.27
C ILE A 19 -9.85 -9.20 26.48
N THR A 20 -10.72 -8.38 27.08
CA THR A 20 -11.35 -7.24 26.40
C THR A 20 -10.43 -6.03 26.24
N VAL A 21 -9.38 -5.91 27.05
CA VAL A 21 -8.39 -4.82 26.93
C VAL A 21 -7.37 -5.09 25.81
N LEU A 22 -7.13 -6.36 25.45
CA LEU A 22 -6.18 -6.78 24.41
C LEU A 22 -6.67 -6.52 22.97
N SER A 23 -7.98 -6.33 22.74
CA SER A 23 -8.54 -6.05 21.41
C SER A 23 -8.57 -4.56 21.05
N ALA A 24 -8.31 -3.66 22.00
CA ALA A 24 -8.49 -2.21 21.82
C ALA A 24 -7.40 -1.51 20.97
N CYS A 25 -6.44 -2.24 20.41
CA CYS A 25 -5.32 -1.64 19.67
C CYS A 25 -4.92 -2.40 18.39
N GLN A 26 -5.81 -3.21 17.80
CA GLN A 26 -5.56 -3.83 16.51
C GLN A 26 -6.01 -2.89 15.39
N GLU A 27 -5.04 -2.30 14.70
CA GLU A 27 -5.30 -1.59 13.46
C GLU A 27 -5.65 -2.58 12.34
N SER A 28 -6.67 -2.25 11.55
CA SER A 28 -7.01 -3.03 10.36
C SER A 28 -5.93 -2.92 9.27
N LEU A 29 -5.86 -3.90 8.37
CA LEU A 29 -4.87 -3.88 7.30
C LEU A 29 -5.09 -2.69 6.35
N GLU A 30 -6.35 -2.28 6.18
CA GLU A 30 -6.79 -1.15 5.37
C GLU A 30 -6.40 0.19 6.00
N GLU A 31 -6.52 0.32 7.33
CA GLU A 31 -6.01 1.49 8.06
C GLU A 31 -4.50 1.56 7.98
N LYS A 32 -3.81 0.44 8.16
CA LYS A 32 -2.37 0.36 8.03
C LYS A 32 -1.91 0.76 6.63
N ALA A 33 -2.53 0.22 5.58
CA ALA A 33 -2.19 0.55 4.20
C ALA A 33 -2.44 2.05 3.89
N ALA A 34 -3.54 2.62 4.37
CA ALA A 34 -3.84 4.03 4.22
C ALA A 34 -2.80 4.91 4.93
N ARG A 35 -2.42 4.56 6.17
CA ARG A 35 -1.41 5.29 6.92
C ARG A 35 -0.03 5.18 6.28
N ASP A 36 0.39 3.96 5.92
CA ASP A 36 1.69 3.71 5.30
C ASP A 36 1.81 4.47 3.96
N ALA A 37 0.74 4.51 3.14
CA ALA A 37 0.70 5.29 1.89
C ALA A 37 0.83 6.80 2.14
N ALA A 38 0.08 7.33 3.10
CA ALA A 38 0.13 8.74 3.46
C ALA A 38 1.51 9.13 4.03
N GLU A 39 2.08 8.28 4.88
CA GLU A 39 3.38 8.51 5.48
C GLU A 39 4.50 8.43 4.45
N TYR A 40 4.45 7.45 3.54
CA TYR A 40 5.41 7.34 2.44
C TYR A 40 5.40 8.59 1.57
N THR A 41 4.20 9.03 1.16
CA THR A 41 4.05 10.26 0.36
C THR A 41 4.64 11.46 1.09
N ARG A 42 4.31 11.64 2.37
CA ARG A 42 4.79 12.79 3.16
C ARG A 42 6.30 12.78 3.35
N LYS A 43 6.91 11.61 3.54
CA LYS A 43 8.33 11.48 3.88
C LYS A 43 9.25 11.42 2.67
N TYR A 44 8.81 10.80 1.58
CA TYR A 44 9.69 10.40 0.49
C TYR A 44 9.29 10.96 -0.88
N CYS A 45 8.08 11.48 -1.05
CA CYS A 45 7.62 11.96 -2.34
C CYS A 45 7.73 13.50 -2.50
N PRO A 46 8.03 13.99 -3.72
CA PRO A 46 8.44 13.22 -4.89
C PRO A 46 9.82 12.58 -4.65
N THR A 47 9.98 11.32 -5.06
CA THR A 47 11.28 10.63 -4.92
C THR A 47 12.29 11.24 -5.90
N PRO A 48 13.60 11.06 -5.68
CA PRO A 48 14.60 11.32 -6.71
C PRO A 48 14.26 10.56 -8.01
N VAL A 49 14.64 11.14 -9.15
CA VAL A 49 14.52 10.46 -10.44
C VAL A 49 15.59 9.38 -10.51
N ILE A 50 15.16 8.13 -10.65
CA ILE A 50 16.04 6.98 -10.83
C ILE A 50 15.54 6.21 -12.05
N ASN A 51 16.45 5.88 -12.98
CA ASN A 51 16.10 5.21 -14.23
C ASN A 51 14.92 5.89 -14.94
N TYR A 52 15.02 7.22 -15.05
CA TYR A 52 14.05 8.07 -15.74
C TYR A 52 12.63 8.08 -15.12
N THR A 53 12.47 7.55 -13.91
CA THR A 53 11.19 7.47 -13.21
C THR A 53 11.29 8.07 -11.82
N ARG A 54 10.21 8.69 -11.35
CA ARG A 54 10.02 9.00 -9.93
C ARG A 54 8.59 8.71 -9.50
N THR A 55 8.40 8.48 -8.20
CA THR A 55 7.08 8.41 -7.56
C THR A 55 6.73 9.78 -7.00
N ASP A 56 5.68 10.40 -7.54
CA ASP A 56 5.21 11.72 -7.12
C ASP A 56 4.34 11.65 -5.86
N SER A 57 3.58 10.56 -5.71
CA SER A 57 2.80 10.26 -4.51
C SER A 57 2.26 8.83 -4.55
N VAL A 58 1.77 8.34 -3.42
CA VAL A 58 1.02 7.09 -3.33
C VAL A 58 -0.25 7.28 -2.51
N SER A 59 -1.29 6.49 -2.78
CA SER A 59 -2.54 6.53 -2.03
C SER A 59 -3.15 5.14 -1.93
N PHE A 60 -3.93 4.89 -0.88
CA PHE A 60 -4.71 3.67 -0.77
C PHE A 60 -6.20 3.99 -0.62
N ASN A 61 -7.03 3.38 -1.47
CA ASN A 61 -8.48 3.47 -1.37
C ASN A 61 -9.01 2.26 -0.59
N LYS A 62 -9.54 2.51 0.61
CA LYS A 62 -10.09 1.49 1.51
C LYS A 62 -11.34 0.79 0.96
N ALA A 63 -12.16 1.48 0.16
CA ALA A 63 -13.40 0.90 -0.37
C ALA A 63 -13.12 -0.08 -1.51
N THR A 64 -12.08 0.17 -2.30
CA THR A 64 -11.75 -0.65 -3.47
C THR A 64 -10.53 -1.54 -3.27
N HIS A 65 -9.86 -1.44 -2.13
CA HIS A 65 -8.56 -2.07 -1.84
C HIS A 65 -7.52 -1.84 -2.94
N VAL A 66 -7.47 -0.61 -3.48
CA VAL A 66 -6.50 -0.24 -4.52
C VAL A 66 -5.41 0.65 -3.96
N TYR A 67 -4.17 0.18 -3.99
CA TYR A 67 -2.96 0.94 -3.71
C TYR A 67 -2.44 1.56 -5.01
N THR A 68 -2.49 2.88 -5.13
CA THR A 68 -2.12 3.61 -6.35
C THR A 68 -0.79 4.32 -6.19
N TYR A 69 0.13 4.08 -7.12
CA TYR A 69 1.34 4.84 -7.35
C TYR A 69 1.10 5.87 -8.45
N TYR A 70 1.33 7.15 -8.12
CA TYR A 70 1.39 8.23 -9.10
C TYR A 70 2.84 8.52 -9.41
N CYS A 71 3.21 8.44 -10.68
CA CYS A 71 4.58 8.50 -11.15
C CYS A 71 4.75 9.50 -12.28
N THR A 72 5.99 9.93 -12.48
CA THR A 72 6.41 10.73 -13.63
C THR A 72 7.51 9.97 -14.35
N PHE A 73 7.34 9.81 -15.66
CA PHE A 73 8.39 9.37 -16.57
C PHE A 73 9.06 10.60 -17.20
N SER A 74 10.39 10.55 -17.26
CA SER A 74 11.25 11.60 -17.80
C SER A 74 12.13 11.04 -18.92
N ASP A 75 12.80 11.92 -19.66
CA ASP A 75 13.82 11.56 -20.65
C ASP A 75 13.36 10.46 -21.63
N VAL A 76 14.07 9.34 -21.73
CA VAL A 76 13.78 8.21 -22.63
C VAL A 76 12.42 7.58 -22.34
N MET A 77 11.98 7.54 -21.08
CA MET A 77 10.69 6.98 -20.69
C MET A 77 9.52 7.96 -20.93
N ASP A 78 9.83 9.24 -21.17
CA ASP A 78 8.85 10.27 -21.53
C ASP A 78 8.57 10.27 -23.03
N ASN A 79 8.07 9.12 -23.50
CA ASN A 79 7.74 8.82 -24.90
C ASN A 79 6.66 7.72 -24.95
N SER A 80 5.47 8.05 -25.47
CA SER A 80 4.34 7.11 -25.55
C SER A 80 4.63 5.88 -26.40
N GLU A 81 5.36 6.02 -27.52
CA GLU A 81 5.69 4.90 -28.41
C GLU A 81 6.58 3.87 -27.71
N ILE A 82 7.56 4.33 -26.94
CA ILE A 82 8.43 3.45 -26.14
C ILE A 82 7.61 2.74 -25.06
N ILE A 83 6.72 3.46 -24.37
CA ILE A 83 5.89 2.87 -23.33
C ILE A 83 4.91 1.85 -23.92
N ASP A 84 4.24 2.15 -25.01
CA ASP A 84 3.27 1.25 -25.63
C ASP A 84 3.93 -0.01 -26.17
N LYS A 85 5.08 0.11 -26.85
CA LYS A 85 5.85 -1.03 -27.35
C LYS A 85 6.30 -1.97 -26.24
N ASN A 86 6.58 -1.44 -25.04
CA ASN A 86 7.11 -2.20 -23.91
C ASN A 86 6.08 -2.41 -22.78
N ARG A 87 4.81 -2.07 -22.98
CA ARG A 87 3.77 -2.03 -21.94
C ARG A 87 3.67 -3.32 -21.15
N THR A 88 3.68 -4.47 -21.83
CA THR A 88 3.59 -5.80 -21.20
C THR A 88 4.77 -6.04 -20.26
N GLU A 89 5.98 -5.75 -20.73
CA GLU A 89 7.20 -5.94 -19.95
C GLU A 89 7.29 -4.99 -18.75
N ILE A 90 6.94 -3.71 -18.97
CA ILE A 90 6.85 -2.72 -17.88
C ILE A 90 5.84 -3.18 -16.83
N THR A 91 4.65 -3.62 -17.24
CA THR A 91 3.61 -4.12 -16.31
C THR A 91 4.11 -5.32 -15.53
N ARG A 92 4.79 -6.26 -16.18
CA ARG A 92 5.38 -7.44 -15.55
C ARG A 92 6.42 -7.04 -14.51
N MET A 93 7.35 -6.15 -14.86
CA MET A 93 8.39 -5.67 -13.93
C MET A 93 7.80 -4.95 -12.72
N LEU A 94 6.79 -4.09 -12.91
CA LEU A 94 6.09 -3.41 -11.82
C LEU A 94 5.40 -4.43 -10.90
N GLY A 95 4.72 -5.43 -11.47
CA GLY A 95 4.10 -6.51 -10.71
C GLY A 95 5.09 -7.35 -9.92
N THR A 96 6.24 -7.68 -10.50
CA THR A 96 7.33 -8.38 -9.81
C THR A 96 7.87 -7.54 -8.65
N ALA A 97 8.14 -6.26 -8.86
CA ALA A 97 8.67 -5.38 -7.82
C ALA A 97 7.73 -5.28 -6.61
N ILE A 98 6.41 -5.24 -6.84
CA ILE A 98 5.40 -5.26 -5.75
C ILE A 98 5.41 -6.60 -5.02
N LYS A 99 5.45 -7.73 -5.75
CA LYS A 99 5.45 -9.08 -5.15
C LYS A 99 6.71 -9.37 -4.32
N GLU A 100 7.85 -8.84 -4.74
CA GLU A 100 9.14 -9.01 -4.06
C GLU A 100 9.35 -8.01 -2.91
N SER A 101 8.56 -6.93 -2.86
CA SER A 101 8.61 -5.96 -1.78
C SER A 101 8.13 -6.56 -0.46
N THR A 102 9.02 -6.61 0.53
CA THR A 102 8.69 -7.10 1.88
C THR A 102 7.60 -6.25 2.54
N ASN A 103 7.60 -4.93 2.29
CA ASN A 103 6.61 -4.01 2.84
C ASN A 103 5.23 -4.18 2.20
N MET A 104 5.16 -4.62 0.93
CA MET A 104 3.89 -4.79 0.21
C MET A 104 3.33 -6.21 0.32
N LYS A 105 4.15 -7.19 0.70
CA LYS A 105 3.77 -8.60 0.82
C LYS A 105 2.49 -8.82 1.65
N PRO A 106 2.26 -8.17 2.81
CA PRO A 106 1.01 -8.35 3.56
C PRO A 106 -0.23 -7.93 2.74
N TYR A 107 -0.13 -6.83 1.99
CA TYR A 107 -1.22 -6.30 1.16
C TYR A 107 -1.49 -7.20 -0.06
N VAL A 108 -0.42 -7.71 -0.69
CA VAL A 108 -0.54 -8.70 -1.78
C VAL A 108 -1.24 -9.97 -1.29
N GLN A 109 -0.85 -10.49 -0.12
CA GLN A 109 -1.45 -11.69 0.46
C GLN A 109 -2.91 -11.49 0.87
N ALA A 110 -3.29 -10.27 1.24
CA ALA A 110 -4.67 -9.91 1.52
C ALA A 110 -5.52 -9.63 0.26
N GLY A 111 -4.95 -9.78 -0.93
CA GLY A 111 -5.68 -9.60 -2.19
C GLY A 111 -5.91 -8.14 -2.57
N PHE A 112 -5.12 -7.20 -2.05
CA PHE A 112 -5.19 -5.79 -2.49
C PHE A 112 -4.68 -5.67 -3.92
N HIS A 113 -5.28 -4.76 -4.67
CA HIS A 113 -4.88 -4.43 -6.03
C HIS A 113 -3.88 -3.29 -6.04
N PHE A 114 -2.99 -3.28 -7.04
CA PHE A 114 -1.99 -2.25 -7.22
C PHE A 114 -2.19 -1.57 -8.56
N ARG A 115 -2.12 -0.24 -8.56
CA ARG A 115 -2.30 0.58 -9.75
C ARG A 115 -1.12 1.52 -9.93
N TYR A 116 -0.66 1.65 -11.16
CA TYR A 116 0.30 2.68 -11.56
C TYR A 116 -0.37 3.64 -12.53
N ILE A 117 -0.18 4.94 -12.29
CA ILE A 117 -0.58 6.02 -13.19
C ILE A 117 0.66 6.89 -13.39
N CYS A 118 1.36 6.70 -14.52
CA CYS A 118 2.57 7.44 -14.83
C CYS A 118 2.31 8.49 -15.92
N ARG A 119 2.71 9.73 -15.65
CA ARG A 119 2.53 10.89 -16.53
C ARG A 119 3.85 11.31 -17.18
N SER A 120 3.73 12.07 -18.28
CA SER A 120 4.86 12.71 -18.95
C SER A 120 5.41 13.87 -18.12
N ALA A 121 6.74 13.96 -18.02
CA ALA A 121 7.41 15.12 -17.43
C ALA A 121 7.29 16.37 -18.34
N LYS A 122 7.34 16.18 -19.66
CA LYS A 122 7.19 17.24 -20.68
C LYS A 122 5.77 17.80 -20.72
N ASN A 123 4.76 16.95 -20.51
CA ASN A 123 3.35 17.35 -20.50
C ASN A 123 2.57 16.61 -19.38
N PRO A 124 2.42 17.23 -18.19
CA PRO A 124 1.81 16.59 -17.02
C PRO A 124 0.36 16.12 -17.20
N ASP A 125 -0.36 16.62 -18.20
CA ASP A 125 -1.73 16.20 -18.50
C ASP A 125 -1.78 14.87 -19.29
N VAL A 126 -0.64 14.42 -19.83
CA VAL A 126 -0.53 13.18 -20.60
C VAL A 126 -0.18 12.01 -19.69
N ILE A 127 -1.06 11.02 -19.63
CA ILE A 127 -0.79 9.72 -19.00
C ILE A 127 -0.14 8.81 -20.03
N LEU A 128 1.10 8.38 -19.74
CA LEU A 128 1.86 7.47 -20.61
C LEU A 128 1.58 6.01 -20.26
N LEU A 129 1.38 5.70 -18.98
CA LEU A 129 1.08 4.34 -18.51
C LEU A 129 -0.03 4.37 -17.46
N GLN A 130 -1.04 3.53 -17.67
CA GLN A 130 -2.04 3.21 -16.66
C GLN A 130 -2.30 1.70 -16.68
N VAL A 131 -2.01 1.05 -15.55
CA VAL A 131 -2.14 -0.41 -15.38
C VAL A 131 -2.57 -0.74 -13.96
N GLN A 132 -3.28 -1.86 -13.81
CA GLN A 132 -3.69 -2.41 -12.53
C GLN A 132 -3.53 -3.93 -12.55
N PHE A 133 -3.10 -4.51 -11.43
CA PHE A 133 -2.99 -5.95 -11.23
C PHE A 133 -3.20 -6.32 -9.76
#